data_AF-A0A354YXG7-F1
#
_entry.id   AF-A0A354YXG7-F1
#
_cell.length_a   1.000
_cell.length_b   1.000
_cell.length_c   1.000
_cell.angle_alpha   90.00
_cell.angle_beta   90.00
_cell.angle_gamma   90.00
#
_symmetry.space_group_name_H-M   'P 1'
#
loop_
_entity.id
_entity.type
_entity.pdbx_description
1 polymer ?
#
loop_
_entity_poly.entity_id
_entity_poly.type
_entity_poly.pdbx_seq_one_letter_code
_entity_poly.pdbx_strand_id
1 'polypeptide(L)'
;MRVFSLLKKIFGEKRKVYYLSTNLVPAQRADRIDKIAADLEDGENLILVSTQVVEAGVDLDFDIVIRDFAPLDSIIQCAGRCNRGGIMFSYNRGIVYLFNVVNEKGDDYASFIYGTSNLILTKELLRGRDRIEEREYLSLIEAFYNMIKIEISTQPAHDLIAALQNFNM
;
A
#
# COMPACT_ATOMS: atom_id res chain seq x y z
N MET A 1 -3.18 14.62 6.45
CA MET A 1 -4.12 15.63 6.99
C MET A 1 -5.13 16.11 5.93
N ARG A 2 -4.70 16.63 4.77
CA ARG A 2 -5.61 17.20 3.73
C ARG A 2 -6.74 16.25 3.29
N VAL A 3 -6.42 14.99 2.96
CA VAL A 3 -7.41 13.98 2.53
C VAL A 3 -8.43 13.71 3.64
N PHE A 4 -7.98 13.49 4.88
CA PHE A 4 -8.85 13.28 6.02
C PHE A 4 -9.80 14.47 6.25
N SER A 5 -9.28 15.71 6.25
CA SER A 5 -10.11 16.90 6.44
C SER A 5 -11.17 17.04 5.34
N LEU A 6 -10.81 16.74 4.08
CA LEU A 6 -11.75 16.77 2.97
C LEU A 6 -12.84 15.70 3.10
N LEU A 7 -12.46 14.45 3.40
CA LEU A 7 -13.40 13.35 3.58
C LEU A 7 -14.31 13.57 4.78
N LYS A 8 -13.77 14.10 5.89
CA LYS A 8 -14.58 14.46 7.06
C LYS A 8 -15.58 15.56 6.71
N LYS A 9 -15.21 16.55 5.89
CA LYS A 9 -16.13 17.60 5.42
C LYS A 9 -17.23 17.06 4.50
N ILE A 10 -16.90 16.14 3.59
CA ILE A 10 -17.85 15.62 2.59
C ILE A 10 -18.78 14.56 3.19
N PHE A 11 -18.24 13.66 4.02
CA PHE A 11 -18.94 12.45 4.48
C PHE A 11 -19.23 12.44 5.98
N GLY A 12 -18.67 13.37 6.77
CA GLY A 12 -18.70 13.30 8.23
C GLY A 12 -20.10 13.37 8.87
N GLU A 13 -21.12 13.84 8.13
CA GLU A 13 -22.52 13.81 8.57
C GLU A 13 -23.20 12.44 8.34
N LYS A 14 -22.71 11.67 7.36
CA LYS A 14 -23.33 10.40 6.94
C LYS A 14 -22.55 9.17 7.38
N ARG A 15 -21.26 9.32 7.63
CA ARG A 15 -20.34 8.22 7.94
C ARG A 15 -19.34 8.63 9.01
N LYS A 16 -18.96 7.68 9.85
CA LYS A 16 -17.82 7.85 10.77
C LYS A 16 -16.55 7.94 9.91
N VAL A 17 -15.71 8.95 10.19
CA VAL A 17 -14.43 9.14 9.47
C VAL A 17 -13.33 9.19 10.51
N TYR A 18 -12.40 8.25 10.41
CA TYR A 18 -11.29 8.04 11.32
C TYR A 18 -9.96 8.40 10.67
N TYR A 19 -8.98 8.73 11.51
CA TYR A 19 -7.60 8.99 11.11
C TYR A 19 -6.64 8.21 11.98
N LEU A 20 -5.74 7.44 11.35
CA LEU A 20 -4.65 6.73 12.00
C LEU A 20 -3.33 7.07 11.34
N SER A 21 -2.34 7.51 12.12
CA SER A 21 -0.97 7.72 11.62
C SER A 21 0.03 7.56 12.76
N THR A 22 1.31 7.48 12.41
CA THR A 22 2.42 7.39 13.39
C THR A 22 2.49 8.61 14.30
N ASN A 23 1.96 9.76 13.87
CA ASN A 23 1.94 11.00 14.63
C ASN A 23 0.96 10.99 15.82
N LEU A 24 0.19 9.92 16.00
CA LEU A 24 -0.67 9.74 17.18
C LEU A 24 0.11 9.07 18.31
N VAL A 25 -0.14 9.52 19.54
CA VAL A 25 0.39 8.90 20.77
C VAL A 25 -0.03 7.43 20.79
N PRO A 26 0.86 6.47 21.14
CA PRO A 26 0.56 5.04 21.10
C PRO A 26 -0.74 4.65 21.83
N ALA A 27 -0.99 5.19 23.03
CA ALA A 27 -2.23 4.91 23.78
C ALA A 27 -3.48 5.37 22.99
N GLN A 28 -3.49 6.60 22.49
CA GLN A 28 -4.60 7.12 21.66
C GLN A 28 -4.79 6.35 20.36
N ARG A 29 -3.73 5.76 19.83
CA ARG A 29 -3.77 4.92 18.64
C ARG A 29 -4.46 3.60 18.95
N ALA A 30 -4.10 2.95 20.06
CA ALA A 30 -4.75 1.73 20.53
C ALA A 30 -6.25 1.96 20.76
N ASP A 31 -6.61 2.99 21.55
CA ASP A 31 -8.02 3.33 21.83
C ASP A 31 -8.83 3.55 20.53
N ARG A 32 -8.20 4.16 19.52
CA ARG A 32 -8.84 4.43 18.24
C ARG A 32 -8.97 3.17 17.39
N ILE A 33 -7.99 2.28 17.42
CA ILE A 33 -8.05 0.98 16.75
C ILE A 33 -9.20 0.16 17.34
N ASP A 34 -9.29 0.07 18.66
CA ASP A 34 -10.35 -0.68 19.35
C ASP A 34 -11.74 -0.15 19.00
N LYS A 35 -11.87 1.18 18.93
CA LYS A 35 -13.12 1.82 18.51
C LYS A 35 -13.48 1.53 17.06
N ILE A 36 -12.50 1.54 16.15
CA ILE A 36 -12.75 1.22 14.73
C ILE A 36 -13.15 -0.26 14.60
N ALA A 37 -12.48 -1.15 15.32
CA ALA A 37 -12.81 -2.58 15.32
C ALA A 37 -14.25 -2.81 15.79
N ALA A 38 -14.66 -2.22 16.91
CA ALA A 38 -16.04 -2.30 17.41
C ALA A 38 -17.07 -1.77 16.39
N ASP A 39 -16.80 -0.61 15.76
CA ASP A 39 -17.69 -0.07 14.74
C ASP A 39 -17.79 -1.00 13.51
N LEU A 40 -16.69 -1.64 13.08
CA LEU A 40 -16.72 -2.61 11.98
C LEU A 40 -17.52 -3.86 12.35
N GLU A 41 -17.38 -4.37 13.58
CA GLU A 41 -18.17 -5.50 14.10
C GLU A 41 -19.67 -5.18 14.14
N ASP A 42 -20.03 -3.94 14.48
CA ASP A 42 -21.41 -3.43 14.46
C ASP A 42 -21.96 -3.18 13.04
N GLY A 43 -21.16 -3.42 12.00
CA GLY A 43 -21.56 -3.23 10.60
C GLY A 43 -21.64 -1.76 10.16
N GLU A 44 -20.96 -0.86 10.87
CA GLU A 44 -20.97 0.57 10.57
C GLU A 44 -20.26 0.86 9.25
N ASN A 45 -20.88 1.71 8.43
CA ASN A 45 -20.26 2.20 7.20
C ASN A 45 -19.31 3.36 7.51
N LEU A 46 -18.05 3.04 7.79
CA LEU A 46 -17.02 4.00 8.17
C LEU A 46 -15.95 4.19 7.09
N ILE A 47 -15.19 5.27 7.22
CA ILE A 47 -14.04 5.59 6.40
C ILE A 47 -12.82 5.71 7.30
N LEU A 48 -11.78 4.93 7.04
CA LEU A 48 -10.48 5.07 7.69
C LEU A 48 -9.47 5.69 6.73
N VAL A 49 -8.88 6.82 7.13
CA VAL A 49 -7.69 7.38 6.47
C VAL A 49 -6.47 7.01 7.28
N SER A 50 -5.56 6.23 6.71
CA SER A 50 -4.31 5.88 7.39
C SER A 50 -3.07 5.98 6.51
N THR A 51 -1.92 6.09 7.16
CA THR A 51 -0.60 5.81 6.57
C THR A 51 -0.30 4.31 6.69
N GLN A 52 0.93 3.88 6.40
CA GLN A 52 1.41 2.48 6.53
C GLN A 52 1.24 1.84 7.92
N VAL A 53 0.70 2.56 8.91
CA VAL A 53 0.55 2.08 10.29
C VAL A 53 -0.46 0.94 10.40
N VAL A 54 -1.43 0.85 9.49
CA VAL A 54 -2.39 -0.27 9.48
C VAL A 54 -1.71 -1.57 9.00
N GLU A 55 -0.58 -1.50 8.28
CA GLU A 55 0.03 -2.68 7.66
C GLU A 55 0.73 -3.61 8.68
N ALA A 56 1.16 -3.10 9.84
CA ALA A 56 1.85 -3.87 10.87
C ALA A 56 1.05 -3.94 12.19
N GLY A 57 0.32 -5.05 12.38
CA GLY A 57 -0.20 -5.46 13.70
C GLY A 57 -1.63 -5.05 14.03
N VAL A 58 -2.36 -4.42 13.10
CA VAL A 58 -3.77 -4.02 13.29
C VAL A 58 -4.66 -4.88 12.39
N ASP A 59 -5.59 -5.64 12.99
CA ASP A 59 -6.50 -6.52 12.25
C ASP A 59 -7.84 -5.83 11.95
N LEU A 60 -7.86 -5.02 10.90
CA LEU A 60 -9.06 -4.36 10.39
C LEU A 60 -9.32 -4.84 8.97
N ASP A 61 -10.58 -5.19 8.69
CA ASP A 61 -11.02 -5.67 7.38
C ASP A 61 -11.93 -4.62 6.72
N PHE A 62 -11.76 -4.42 5.41
CA PHE A 62 -12.50 -3.42 4.65
C PHE A 62 -12.96 -3.96 3.29
N ASP A 63 -14.13 -3.52 2.83
CA ASP A 63 -14.65 -3.87 1.50
C ASP A 63 -13.87 -3.20 0.35
N ILE A 64 -13.42 -1.97 0.60
CA ILE A 64 -12.76 -1.12 -0.39
C ILE A 64 -11.54 -0.49 0.24
N VAL A 65 -10.40 -0.67 -0.41
CA VAL A 65 -9.14 -0.02 -0.05
C VAL A 65 -8.72 0.91 -1.18
N ILE A 66 -8.30 2.12 -0.84
CA ILE A 66 -7.72 3.08 -1.76
C ILE A 66 -6.32 3.40 -1.25
N ARG A 67 -5.29 3.17 -2.07
CA ARG A 67 -3.89 3.37 -1.69
C ARG A 67 -3.08 4.04 -2.79
N ASP A 68 -2.01 4.69 -2.35
CA ASP A 68 -0.95 5.15 -3.24
C ASP A 68 -0.09 3.96 -3.72
N PHE A 69 0.66 4.20 -4.78
CA PHE A 69 1.58 3.25 -5.38
C PHE A 69 2.70 2.91 -4.40
N ALA A 70 3.13 1.65 -4.39
CA ALA A 70 4.25 1.21 -3.56
C ALA A 70 4.87 -0.06 -4.14
N PRO A 71 5.91 -0.62 -3.50
CA PRO A 71 6.42 -1.95 -3.83
C PRO A 71 5.31 -3.02 -3.80
N LEU A 72 5.45 -4.03 -4.66
CA LEU A 72 4.44 -5.07 -4.87
C LEU A 72 4.02 -5.79 -3.58
N ASP A 73 4.98 -6.14 -2.74
CA ASP A 73 4.74 -6.82 -1.45
C ASP A 73 3.83 -6.00 -0.54
N SER A 74 4.08 -4.69 -0.44
CA SER A 74 3.27 -3.75 0.32
C SER A 74 1.85 -3.65 -0.26
N ILE A 75 1.72 -3.63 -1.59
CA ILE A 75 0.41 -3.65 -2.29
C ILE A 75 -0.37 -4.91 -1.91
N ILE A 76 0.25 -6.07 -2.02
CA ILE A 76 -0.39 -7.36 -1.75
C ILE A 76 -0.71 -7.52 -0.26
N GLN A 77 0.17 -7.10 0.64
CA GLN A 77 -0.09 -7.14 2.09
C GLN A 77 -1.32 -6.31 2.46
N CYS A 78 -1.45 -5.12 1.87
CA CYS A 78 -2.61 -4.26 2.03
C CYS A 78 -3.88 -4.89 1.42
N ALA A 79 -3.75 -5.53 0.26
CA ALA A 79 -4.85 -6.27 -0.36
C ALA A 79 -5.31 -7.47 0.47
N GLY A 80 -4.41 -8.12 1.22
CA GLY A 80 -4.77 -9.17 2.19
C GLY A 80 -5.56 -8.67 3.40
N ARG A 81 -5.69 -7.35 3.60
CA ARG A 81 -6.58 -6.71 4.58
C ARG A 81 -7.92 -6.28 3.97
N CYS A 82 -8.15 -6.63 2.71
CA CYS A 82 -9.39 -6.36 2.01
C CYS A 82 -10.15 -7.69 1.85
N ASN A 83 -11.33 -7.79 2.47
CA ASN A 83 -12.20 -8.96 2.48
C ASN A 83 -11.55 -10.22 3.10
N ARG A 84 -10.91 -10.08 4.26
CA ARG A 84 -10.29 -11.15 5.05
C ARG A 84 -11.32 -12.12 5.66
N GLY A 85 -12.58 -11.70 5.83
CA GLY A 85 -13.62 -12.52 6.45
C GLY A 85 -14.19 -13.64 5.57
N GLY A 86 -14.13 -13.55 4.24
CA GLY A 86 -14.77 -14.53 3.33
C GLY A 86 -16.30 -14.67 3.52
N ILE A 87 -16.92 -13.89 4.41
CA ILE A 87 -18.34 -13.96 4.79
C ILE A 87 -19.23 -13.51 3.62
N MET A 88 -18.67 -12.80 2.64
CA MET A 88 -19.38 -12.42 1.42
C MET A 88 -19.38 -13.54 0.37
N PHE A 89 -20.08 -14.61 0.71
CA PHE A 89 -20.29 -15.81 -0.08
C PHE A 89 -21.05 -15.65 -1.39
N SER A 90 -21.26 -14.45 -1.97
CA SER A 90 -21.98 -14.40 -3.25
C SER A 90 -21.70 -13.28 -4.25
N TYR A 91 -21.41 -12.00 -3.94
CA TYR A 91 -21.40 -10.99 -5.04
C TYR A 91 -20.45 -9.78 -4.96
N ASN A 92 -19.66 -9.57 -3.91
CA ASN A 92 -18.70 -8.45 -3.92
C ASN A 92 -17.34 -8.98 -3.44
N ARG A 93 -16.35 -8.90 -4.32
CA ARG A 93 -14.95 -9.12 -3.96
C ARG A 93 -14.44 -7.85 -3.30
N GLY A 94 -13.55 -7.97 -2.31
CA GLY A 94 -12.78 -6.83 -1.83
C GLY A 94 -12.05 -6.15 -3.01
N ILE A 95 -12.12 -4.82 -3.09
CA ILE A 95 -11.50 -4.07 -4.18
C ILE A 95 -10.42 -3.15 -3.63
N VAL A 96 -9.21 -3.30 -4.17
CA VAL A 96 -8.11 -2.36 -3.93
C VAL A 96 -7.92 -1.49 -5.15
N TYR A 97 -8.08 -0.18 -4.98
CA TYR A 97 -7.73 0.82 -5.99
C TYR A 97 -6.32 1.34 -5.73
N LEU A 98 -5.45 1.14 -6.71
CA LEU A 98 -4.08 1.62 -6.71
C LEU A 98 -3.99 2.90 -7.54
N PHE A 99 -3.56 3.98 -6.92
CA PHE A 99 -3.32 5.26 -7.59
C PHE A 99 -1.84 5.58 -7.54
N ASN A 100 -1.32 6.22 -8.60
CA ASN A 100 -0.01 6.83 -8.55
C ASN A 100 -0.17 8.32 -8.23
N VAL A 101 0.07 8.70 -6.97
CA VAL A 101 -0.04 10.10 -6.55
C VAL A 101 1.26 10.81 -6.88
N VAL A 102 1.16 11.88 -7.68
CA VAL A 102 2.30 12.70 -8.10
C VAL A 102 2.24 14.09 -7.48
N ASN A 103 3.40 14.69 -7.26
CA ASN A 103 3.51 16.08 -6.84
C ASN A 103 3.22 17.05 -8.01
N GLU A 104 3.24 18.37 -7.76
CA GLU A 104 2.99 19.39 -8.79
C GLU A 104 4.01 19.39 -9.95
N LYS A 105 5.18 18.79 -9.74
CA LYS A 105 6.25 18.64 -10.73
C LYS A 105 6.14 17.33 -11.53
N GLY A 106 5.25 16.42 -11.13
CA GLY A 106 5.08 15.10 -11.73
C GLY A 106 5.90 13.98 -11.09
N ASP A 107 6.62 14.23 -10.00
CA ASP A 107 7.37 13.16 -9.30
C ASP A 107 6.43 12.33 -8.42
N ASP A 108 6.64 11.02 -8.37
CA ASP A 108 5.84 10.10 -7.57
C ASP A 108 6.08 10.35 -6.07
N TYR A 109 5.01 10.56 -5.28
CA TYR A 109 5.13 10.67 -3.83
C TYR A 109 5.71 9.40 -3.20
N ALA A 110 5.40 8.24 -3.78
CA ALA A 110 5.95 6.95 -3.38
C ALA A 110 7.48 6.92 -3.39
N SER A 111 8.14 7.64 -4.31
CA SER A 111 9.60 7.63 -4.46
C SER A 111 10.35 8.28 -3.28
N PHE A 112 9.67 9.15 -2.52
CA PHE A 112 10.23 9.74 -1.30
C PHE A 112 10.17 8.79 -0.10
N ILE A 113 9.35 7.74 -0.19
CA ILE A 113 9.07 6.81 0.91
C ILE A 113 9.74 5.45 0.65
N TYR A 114 9.73 5.01 -0.60
CA TYR A 114 10.27 3.73 -1.04
C TYR A 114 11.42 3.96 -2.02
N GLY A 115 12.49 3.17 -1.91
CA GLY A 115 13.60 3.23 -2.86
C GLY A 115 13.16 3.02 -4.31
N THR A 116 13.76 3.78 -5.23
CA THR A 116 13.32 3.90 -6.63
C THR A 116 13.28 2.56 -7.37
N SER A 117 14.24 1.65 -7.14
CA SER A 117 14.32 0.35 -7.82
C SER A 117 13.06 -0.50 -7.64
N ASN A 118 12.61 -0.69 -6.39
CA ASN A 118 11.43 -1.53 -6.12
C ASN A 118 10.15 -0.96 -6.74
N LEU A 119 10.02 0.37 -6.79
CA LEU A 119 8.90 1.04 -7.44
C LEU A 119 8.94 0.86 -8.95
N ILE A 120 10.12 1.00 -9.57
CA ILE A 120 10.30 0.79 -11.02
C ILE A 120 9.94 -0.65 -11.39
N LEU A 121 10.49 -1.64 -10.67
CA LEU A 121 10.19 -3.05 -10.92
C LEU A 121 8.69 -3.35 -10.75
N THR A 122 8.06 -2.77 -9.74
CA THR A 122 6.61 -2.92 -9.54
C THR A 122 5.84 -2.28 -10.70
N LYS A 123 6.22 -1.07 -11.15
CA LYS A 123 5.58 -0.40 -12.29
C LYS A 123 5.70 -1.25 -13.56
N GLU A 124 6.88 -1.79 -13.83
CA GLU A 124 7.13 -2.64 -15.00
C GLU A 124 6.32 -3.94 -14.94
N LEU A 125 6.26 -4.60 -13.78
CA LEU A 125 5.50 -5.83 -13.60
C LEU A 125 3.99 -5.61 -13.77
N LEU A 126 3.49 -4.46 -13.32
CA LEU A 126 2.07 -4.11 -13.40
C LEU A 126 1.70 -3.38 -14.71
N ARG A 127 2.66 -3.11 -15.59
CA ARG A 127 2.43 -2.32 -16.81
C ARG A 127 1.43 -3.01 -17.73
N GLY A 128 0.42 -2.26 -18.16
CA GLY A 128 -0.63 -2.74 -19.06
C GLY A 128 -1.64 -3.67 -18.40
N ARG A 129 -1.64 -3.78 -17.07
CA ARG A 129 -2.66 -4.52 -16.31
C ARG A 129 -3.63 -3.54 -15.66
N ASP A 130 -4.87 -3.58 -16.09
CA ASP A 130 -5.95 -2.79 -15.46
C ASP A 130 -6.51 -3.46 -14.20
N ARG A 131 -6.34 -4.78 -14.08
CA ARG A 131 -6.85 -5.58 -12.97
C ARG A 131 -5.91 -6.73 -12.65
N ILE A 132 -5.80 -7.03 -11.36
CA ILE A 132 -5.05 -8.16 -10.82
C ILE A 132 -6.00 -8.92 -9.89
N GLU A 133 -6.09 -10.23 -10.05
CA GLU A 133 -6.82 -11.10 -9.14
C GLU A 133 -5.88 -11.74 -8.11
N GLU A 134 -6.40 -12.09 -6.93
CA GLU A 134 -5.62 -12.69 -5.85
C GLU A 134 -4.88 -13.98 -6.27
N ARG A 135 -5.47 -14.77 -7.16
CA ARG A 135 -4.82 -15.98 -7.72
C ARG A 135 -3.53 -15.70 -8.48
N GLU A 136 -3.31 -14.46 -8.91
CA GLU A 136 -2.10 -14.01 -9.60
C GLU A 136 -1.02 -13.52 -8.63
N TYR A 137 -1.34 -13.36 -7.33
CA TYR A 137 -0.39 -12.78 -6.38
C TYR A 137 0.88 -13.60 -6.25
N LEU A 138 0.77 -14.93 -6.16
CA LEU A 138 1.94 -15.79 -6.03
C LEU A 138 2.89 -15.63 -7.23
N SER A 139 2.37 -15.69 -8.45
CA SER A 139 3.19 -15.57 -9.67
C SER A 139 3.80 -14.17 -9.82
N LEU A 140 3.08 -13.11 -9.41
CA LEU A 140 3.60 -11.75 -9.39
C LEU A 140 4.71 -11.58 -8.36
N ILE A 141 4.55 -12.13 -7.16
CA ILE A 141 5.57 -12.10 -6.10
C ILE A 141 6.84 -12.82 -6.56
N GLU A 142 6.70 -14.02 -7.13
CA GLU A 142 7.83 -14.78 -7.66
C GLU A 142 8.55 -14.02 -8.78
N ALA A 143 7.81 -13.42 -9.71
CA ALA A 143 8.38 -12.61 -10.79
C ALA A 143 9.13 -11.38 -10.23
N PHE A 144 8.55 -10.68 -9.25
CA PHE A 144 9.15 -9.52 -8.61
C PHE A 144 10.47 -9.87 -7.91
N TYR A 145 10.50 -10.93 -7.11
CA TYR A 145 11.75 -11.36 -6.45
C TYR A 145 12.80 -11.84 -7.43
N ASN A 146 12.41 -12.46 -8.55
CA ASN A 146 13.35 -12.82 -9.61
C ASN A 146 13.96 -11.57 -10.27
N MET A 147 13.17 -10.53 -10.53
CA MET A 147 13.68 -9.24 -11.04
C MET A 147 14.65 -8.60 -10.05
N ILE A 148 14.30 -8.56 -8.75
CA ILE A 148 15.18 -8.04 -7.69
C ILE A 148 16.51 -8.80 -7.66
N LYS A 149 16.49 -10.14 -7.73
CA LYS A 149 17.72 -10.95 -7.74
C LYS A 149 18.63 -10.61 -8.91
N ILE A 150 18.06 -10.37 -10.09
CA ILE A 150 18.81 -9.97 -11.28
C ILE A 150 19.43 -8.58 -11.04
N GLU A 151 18.65 -7.60 -10.62
CA GLU A 151 19.14 -6.24 -10.36
C GLU A 151 20.26 -6.23 -9.31
N ILE A 152 20.08 -6.94 -8.18
CA ILE A 152 21.10 -7.11 -7.13
C ILE A 152 22.32 -7.88 -7.61
N SER A 153 22.19 -8.83 -8.53
CA SER A 153 23.36 -9.52 -9.11
C SER A 153 24.12 -8.64 -10.10
N THR A 154 23.46 -7.63 -10.69
CA THR A 154 24.05 -6.76 -11.71
C THR A 154 24.76 -5.56 -11.07
N GLN A 155 24.24 -5.06 -9.93
CA GLN A 155 24.80 -3.91 -9.22
C GLN A 155 26.26 -4.09 -8.76
N PRO A 156 26.66 -5.22 -8.12
CA PRO A 156 28.04 -5.46 -7.71
C PRO A 156 29.00 -5.55 -8.90
N ALA A 157 28.54 -6.10 -10.02
CA ALA A 157 29.34 -6.15 -11.25
C ALA A 157 29.55 -4.75 -11.83
N HIS A 158 28.50 -3.90 -11.82
CA HIS A 158 28.59 -2.52 -12.26
C HIS A 158 29.48 -1.67 -11.33
N ASP A 159 29.35 -1.83 -10.02
CA ASP A 159 30.16 -1.13 -9.03
C ASP A 159 31.63 -1.56 -9.10
N LEU A 160 31.90 -2.85 -9.34
CA LEU A 160 33.25 -3.36 -9.56
C LEU A 160 33.85 -2.80 -10.86
N ILE A 161 33.08 -2.75 -11.96
CA ILE A 161 33.53 -2.16 -13.23
C ILE A 161 33.81 -0.66 -13.06
N ALA A 162 32.93 0.07 -12.39
CA ALA A 162 33.10 1.49 -12.10
C ALA A 162 34.33 1.74 -11.19
N ALA A 163 34.54 0.90 -10.17
CA ALA A 163 35.71 0.96 -9.31
C ALA A 163 37.00 0.67 -10.09
N LEU A 164 37.00 -0.33 -10.98
CA LEU A 164 38.14 -0.64 -11.85
C LEU A 164 38.44 0.47 -12.87
N GLN A 165 37.41 1.14 -13.38
CA GLN A 165 37.56 2.29 -14.27
C GLN A 165 38.15 3.51 -13.53
N ASN A 166 37.74 3.73 -12.27
CA ASN A 166 38.27 4.80 -11.44
C ASN A 166 39.68 4.50 -10.87
N PHE A 167 40.09 3.23 -10.81
CA PHE A 167 41.45 2.82 -10.39
C PHE A 167 42.50 2.96 -11.51
N ASN A 168 42.06 3.06 -12.77
CA ASN A 168 42.93 3.22 -13.94
C ASN A 168 43.07 4.69 -14.39
N MET A 169 42.78 5.65 -13.51
CA MET A 169 43.00 7.09 -13.68
C MET A 169 43.96 7.58 -12.59
#